data_AF-A0A2D0N9D0-F1
#
_entry.id   AF-A0A2D0N9D0-F1
#
_cell.length_a   1.000
_cell.length_b   1.000
_cell.length_c   1.000
_cell.angle_alpha   90.00
_cell.angle_beta   90.00
_cell.angle_gamma   90.00
#
_symmetry.space_group_name_H-M   'P 1'
#
loop_
_entity.id
_entity.type
_entity.pdbx_description
1 polymer ?
#
loop_
_entity_poly.entity_id
_entity_poly.type
_entity_poly.pdbx_seq_one_letter_code
_entity_poly.pdbx_strand_id
1 'polypeptide(L)'
;MLNNGSRAWFFLVIVLSVFGTACHSDQAVDIVADRFQIGYQDAFMAGAGPLSVFSSLPARLDSIGKLRDLLVAVDTHYLSRQGKDRKQELEVTLSNEWARWAPYRADPSLYNIGGLLKKSLTQSVNDLPEERLQELAGIMEQADAYYAAARRNLVVADVSLYRLASQKQYLGLEFLREELQDSLRTFDLSPETRQQFRQQIRRTELSLKDYMGFCESVYLNFRDSTHYQPEAQRKTIASDLQ
;
A
#
# COMPACT_ATOMS: atom_id res chain seq x y z
N MET A 1 -31.05 -6.47 13.08
CA MET A 1 -31.37 -5.77 11.81
C MET A 1 -31.40 -4.28 12.12
N LEU A 2 -30.28 -3.59 11.91
CA LEU A 2 -30.18 -2.15 12.15
C LEU A 2 -29.79 -1.44 10.85
N ASN A 3 -30.62 -0.45 10.58
CA ASN A 3 -30.72 0.44 9.44
C ASN A 3 -29.38 0.93 8.87
N ASN A 4 -29.20 0.73 7.55
CA ASN A 4 -28.23 1.43 6.72
C ASN A 4 -28.67 2.89 6.58
N GLY A 5 -28.17 3.74 7.48
CA GLY A 5 -28.31 5.19 7.42
C GLY A 5 -27.50 5.77 6.26
N SER A 6 -28.22 6.11 5.20
CA SER A 6 -27.89 7.02 4.09
C SER A 6 -26.70 7.96 4.36
N ARG A 7 -25.53 7.60 3.81
CA ARG A 7 -24.35 8.48 3.63
C ARG A 7 -24.09 8.80 2.15
N ALA A 8 -25.14 8.77 1.34
CA ALA A 8 -25.16 9.40 0.02
C ALA A 8 -25.91 10.73 0.17
N TRP A 9 -25.49 11.77 -0.56
CA TRP A 9 -26.14 13.11 -0.67
C TRP A 9 -25.59 14.29 0.15
N PHE A 10 -24.29 14.36 0.43
CA PHE A 10 -23.61 15.64 0.71
C PHE A 10 -22.65 16.06 -0.42
N PHE A 11 -23.01 15.78 -1.68
CA PHE A 11 -22.53 16.54 -2.83
C PHE A 11 -23.46 17.74 -3.05
N LEU A 12 -23.50 18.64 -2.05
CA LEU A 12 -24.22 19.91 -2.18
C LEU A 12 -23.28 20.92 -2.85
N VAL A 13 -23.38 20.97 -4.18
CA VAL A 13 -23.44 22.18 -5.01
C VAL A 13 -23.02 23.46 -4.27
N ILE A 14 -21.72 23.75 -4.23
CA ILE A 14 -21.23 25.13 -4.10
C ILE A 14 -21.07 25.66 -5.53
N VAL A 15 -22.21 26.02 -6.11
CA VAL A 15 -22.27 26.85 -7.31
C VAL A 15 -22.16 28.30 -6.84
N LEU A 16 -20.95 28.84 -7.03
CA LEU A 16 -20.68 30.14 -7.63
C LEU A 16 -21.72 31.24 -7.36
N SER A 17 -21.45 32.06 -6.35
CA SER A 17 -21.84 33.47 -6.34
C SER A 17 -20.55 34.28 -6.45
N VAL A 18 -20.11 34.48 -7.70
CA VAL A 18 -18.92 35.24 -8.08
C VAL A 18 -19.27 36.71 -8.11
N PHE A 19 -18.74 37.52 -7.18
CA PHE A 19 -18.30 38.91 -7.41
C PHE A 19 -17.39 39.33 -6.23
N GLY A 20 -16.12 38.91 -6.31
CA GLY A 20 -15.02 39.23 -5.38
C GLY A 20 -13.74 38.51 -5.82
N THR A 21 -13.04 39.08 -6.79
CA THR A 21 -12.42 38.37 -7.94
C THR A 21 -11.00 37.81 -7.79
N ALA A 22 -10.43 37.73 -6.60
CA ALA A 22 -9.13 37.05 -6.40
C ALA A 22 -9.00 36.36 -5.03
N CYS A 23 -9.56 36.98 -3.99
CA CYS A 23 -9.52 36.42 -2.63
C CYS A 23 -10.36 35.12 -2.52
N HIS A 24 -11.50 35.05 -3.23
CA HIS A 24 -12.35 33.86 -3.22
C HIS A 24 -11.82 32.70 -4.07
N SER A 25 -11.00 32.98 -5.10
CA SER A 25 -10.39 31.92 -5.91
C SER A 25 -9.21 31.27 -5.18
N ASP A 26 -8.42 32.03 -4.44
CA ASP A 26 -7.36 31.47 -3.60
C ASP A 26 -7.95 30.58 -2.49
N GLN A 27 -9.12 30.97 -1.95
CA GLN A 27 -9.86 30.18 -0.96
C GLN A 27 -10.25 28.78 -1.48
N ALA A 28 -10.44 28.60 -2.80
CA ALA A 28 -10.70 27.28 -3.37
C ALA A 28 -9.48 26.35 -3.25
N VAL A 29 -8.27 26.88 -3.43
CA VAL A 29 -7.02 26.13 -3.24
C VAL A 29 -6.85 25.76 -1.76
N ASP A 30 -7.14 26.70 -0.86
CA ASP A 30 -7.09 26.45 0.58
C ASP A 30 -8.09 25.39 1.02
N ILE A 31 -9.32 25.39 0.50
CA ILE A 31 -10.31 24.33 0.78
C ILE A 31 -9.81 22.96 0.32
N VAL A 32 -9.16 22.86 -0.84
CA VAL A 32 -8.60 21.58 -1.31
C VAL A 32 -7.41 21.18 -0.43
N ALA A 33 -6.57 22.13 -0.01
CA ALA A 33 -5.44 21.89 0.88
C ALA A 33 -5.90 21.42 2.28
N ASP A 34 -6.94 22.04 2.85
CA ASP A 34 -7.53 21.66 4.13
C ASP A 34 -8.16 20.27 4.05
N ARG A 35 -8.88 19.98 2.97
CA ARG A 35 -9.43 18.63 2.72
C ARG A 35 -8.33 17.60 2.56
N PHE A 36 -7.24 17.96 1.88
CA PHE A 36 -6.06 17.10 1.83
C PHE A 36 -5.51 16.90 3.23
N GLN A 37 -5.28 17.94 4.03
CA GLN A 37 -4.71 17.80 5.37
C GLN A 37 -5.59 16.95 6.29
N ILE A 38 -6.91 17.19 6.33
CA ILE A 38 -7.86 16.42 7.14
C ILE A 38 -7.93 14.98 6.64
N GLY A 39 -8.19 14.77 5.35
CA GLY A 39 -8.31 13.44 4.76
C GLY A 39 -6.99 12.66 4.80
N TYR A 40 -5.86 13.34 4.67
CA TYR A 40 -4.52 12.78 4.81
C TYR A 40 -4.28 12.40 6.26
N GLN A 41 -4.58 13.24 7.25
CA GLN A 41 -4.42 12.87 8.66
C GLN A 41 -5.29 11.65 9.03
N ASP A 42 -6.57 11.66 8.63
CA ASP A 42 -7.49 10.57 8.90
C ASP A 42 -7.07 9.27 8.22
N ALA A 43 -6.66 9.33 6.95
CA ALA A 43 -6.27 8.13 6.24
C ALA A 43 -4.86 7.67 6.62
N PHE A 44 -3.93 8.59 6.93
CA PHE A 44 -2.50 8.33 7.13
C PHE A 44 -2.09 8.07 8.57
N MET A 45 -2.71 8.75 9.53
CA MET A 45 -2.29 8.75 10.94
C MET A 45 -3.23 7.97 11.87
N ALA A 46 -4.44 7.59 11.43
CA ALA A 46 -5.43 6.95 12.29
C ALA A 46 -5.16 5.46 12.65
N GLY A 47 -3.96 4.94 12.40
CA GLY A 47 -3.63 3.53 12.62
C GLY A 47 -2.51 3.29 13.63
N ALA A 48 -2.68 2.28 14.48
CA ALA A 48 -1.79 1.93 15.58
C ALA A 48 -0.54 1.12 15.15
N GLY A 49 0.06 1.41 13.99
CA GLY A 49 1.29 0.72 13.60
C GLY A 49 1.79 1.03 12.19
N PRO A 50 3.08 0.73 11.91
CA PRO A 50 3.71 1.04 10.63
C PRO A 50 3.07 0.30 9.44
N LEU A 51 2.35 -0.80 9.68
CA LEU A 51 1.71 -1.62 8.63
C LEU A 51 0.22 -1.30 8.44
N SER A 52 -0.42 -0.55 9.33
CA SER A 52 -1.85 -0.24 9.24
C SER A 52 -2.21 0.54 7.97
N VAL A 53 -1.24 1.26 7.39
CA VAL A 53 -1.37 1.97 6.12
C VAL A 53 -1.92 1.09 5.02
N PHE A 54 -1.46 -0.16 4.92
CA PHE A 54 -1.83 -1.05 3.82
C PHE A 54 -3.30 -1.47 3.87
N SER A 55 -3.90 -1.54 5.05
CA SER A 55 -5.33 -1.84 5.21
C SER A 55 -6.23 -0.73 4.66
N SER A 56 -5.75 0.51 4.65
CA SER A 56 -6.46 1.70 4.17
C SER A 56 -6.02 2.16 2.77
N LEU A 57 -5.09 1.45 2.14
CA LEU A 57 -4.48 1.85 0.86
C LEU A 57 -5.51 2.16 -0.26
N PRO A 58 -6.58 1.37 -0.47
CA PRO A 58 -7.57 1.70 -1.50
C PRO A 58 -8.28 3.03 -1.23
N ALA A 59 -8.68 3.27 0.02
CA ALA A 59 -9.31 4.52 0.43
C ALA A 59 -8.35 5.72 0.33
N ARG A 60 -7.07 5.53 0.63
CA ARG A 60 -6.02 6.55 0.45
C ARG A 60 -5.88 6.94 -1.02
N LEU A 61 -5.73 5.95 -1.91
CA LEU A 61 -5.57 6.21 -3.34
C LEU A 61 -6.82 6.86 -3.95
N ASP A 62 -8.01 6.42 -3.56
CA ASP A 62 -9.28 7.07 -3.96
C ASP A 62 -9.34 8.53 -3.50
N SER A 63 -8.94 8.81 -2.26
CA SER A 63 -8.90 10.18 -1.72
C SER A 63 -7.89 11.06 -2.46
N ILE A 64 -6.68 10.56 -2.74
CA ILE A 64 -5.67 11.28 -3.52
C ILE A 64 -6.19 11.57 -4.93
N GLY A 65 -6.83 10.59 -5.59
CA GLY A 65 -7.43 10.75 -6.92
C GLY A 65 -8.47 11.87 -6.93
N LYS A 66 -9.44 11.82 -6.01
CA LYS A 66 -10.49 12.85 -5.88
C LYS A 66 -9.93 14.25 -5.65
N LEU A 67 -8.88 14.38 -4.83
CA LEU A 67 -8.26 15.67 -4.56
C LEU A 67 -7.50 16.21 -5.79
N ARG A 68 -6.85 15.34 -6.57
CA ARG A 68 -6.24 15.73 -7.85
C ARG A 68 -7.30 16.23 -8.84
N ASP A 69 -8.43 15.53 -8.95
CA ASP A 69 -9.54 15.94 -9.82
C ASP A 69 -10.10 17.31 -9.41
N LEU A 70 -10.29 17.54 -8.10
CA LEU A 70 -10.71 18.83 -7.57
C LEU A 70 -9.70 19.94 -7.85
N LEU A 71 -8.40 19.66 -7.72
CA LEU A 71 -7.34 20.64 -7.93
C LEU A 71 -7.20 21.03 -9.41
N VAL A 72 -7.40 20.07 -10.33
CA VAL A 72 -7.45 20.32 -11.78
C VAL A 72 -8.65 21.20 -12.16
N ALA A 73 -9.77 21.06 -11.44
CA ALA A 73 -10.97 21.86 -11.67
C ALA A 73 -10.85 23.32 -11.17
N VAL A 74 -9.80 23.69 -10.43
CA VAL A 74 -9.59 25.07 -9.97
C VAL A 74 -9.17 25.95 -11.14
N ASP A 75 -9.99 26.96 -11.45
CA ASP A 75 -9.68 27.95 -12.48
C ASP A 75 -8.48 28.81 -12.07
N THR A 76 -7.41 28.70 -12.84
CA THR A 76 -6.14 29.40 -12.59
C THR A 76 -6.15 30.86 -13.04
N HIS A 77 -7.16 31.29 -13.82
CA HIS A 77 -7.23 32.66 -14.33
C HIS A 77 -7.41 33.68 -13.20
N TYR A 78 -8.17 33.31 -12.17
CA TYR A 78 -8.50 34.19 -11.04
C TYR A 78 -7.55 34.05 -9.84
N LEU A 79 -6.66 33.05 -9.85
CA LEU A 79 -5.72 32.86 -8.74
C LEU A 79 -4.70 34.00 -8.67
N SER A 80 -4.42 34.46 -7.46
CA SER A 80 -3.28 35.32 -7.20
C SER A 80 -1.98 34.56 -7.46
N ARG A 81 -0.84 35.25 -7.41
CA ARG A 81 0.47 34.58 -7.49
C ARG A 81 0.63 33.55 -6.37
N GLN A 82 0.25 33.91 -5.14
CA GLN A 82 0.32 33.01 -4.00
C GLN A 82 -0.61 31.80 -4.18
N GLY A 83 -1.83 32.01 -4.70
CA GLY A 83 -2.76 30.91 -5.00
C GLY A 83 -2.21 29.94 -6.06
N LYS A 84 -1.52 30.46 -7.08
CA LYS A 84 -0.84 29.63 -8.10
C LYS A 84 0.32 28.83 -7.52
N ASP A 85 1.18 29.49 -6.74
CA ASP A 85 2.32 28.83 -6.09
C ASP A 85 1.81 27.72 -5.15
N ARG A 86 0.76 28.00 -4.36
CA ARG A 86 0.14 27.04 -3.46
C ARG A 86 -0.51 25.86 -4.19
N LYS A 87 -1.21 26.12 -5.30
CA LYS A 87 -1.78 25.06 -6.16
C LYS A 87 -0.67 24.15 -6.69
N GLN A 88 0.44 24.73 -7.16
CA GLN A 88 1.58 23.97 -7.67
C GLN A 88 2.23 23.11 -6.58
N GLU A 89 2.42 23.64 -5.37
CA GLU A 89 2.91 22.85 -4.23
C GLU A 89 2.02 21.63 -3.97
N LEU A 90 0.70 21.84 -3.93
CA LEU A 90 -0.26 20.77 -3.66
C LEU A 90 -0.29 19.73 -4.79
N GLU A 91 -0.16 20.14 -6.05
CA GLU A 91 -0.02 19.23 -7.20
C GLU A 91 1.21 18.33 -7.07
N VAL A 92 2.34 18.90 -6.66
CA VAL A 92 3.59 18.16 -6.40
C VAL A 92 3.39 17.17 -5.25
N THR A 93 2.82 17.62 -4.12
CA THR A 93 2.57 16.74 -2.97
C THR A 93 1.65 15.58 -3.32
N LEU A 94 0.51 15.84 -3.98
CA LEU A 94 -0.44 14.79 -4.39
C LEU A 94 0.18 13.82 -5.39
N SER A 95 1.01 14.32 -6.31
CA SER A 95 1.73 13.49 -7.29
C SER A 95 2.75 12.58 -6.61
N ASN A 96 3.49 13.09 -5.63
CA ASN A 96 4.46 12.32 -4.84
C ASN A 96 3.76 11.23 -4.02
N GLU A 97 2.66 11.55 -3.35
CA GLU A 97 1.89 10.56 -2.60
C GLU A 97 1.28 9.50 -3.53
N TRP A 98 0.72 9.91 -4.68
CA TRP A 98 0.25 8.94 -5.67
C TRP A 98 1.38 8.01 -6.13
N ALA A 99 2.53 8.57 -6.52
CA ALA A 99 3.68 7.79 -6.99
C ALA A 99 4.23 6.83 -5.92
N ARG A 100 4.15 7.22 -4.64
CA ARG A 100 4.55 6.39 -3.50
C ARG A 100 3.63 5.18 -3.32
N TRP A 101 2.31 5.35 -3.43
CA TRP A 101 1.34 4.34 -3.02
C TRP A 101 0.72 3.54 -4.16
N ALA A 102 0.57 4.14 -5.34
CA ALA A 102 -0.05 3.48 -6.49
C ALA A 102 0.67 2.17 -6.91
N PRO A 103 2.01 2.06 -6.85
CA PRO A 103 2.71 0.82 -7.22
C PRO A 103 2.26 -0.42 -6.43
N TYR A 104 1.83 -0.24 -5.18
CA TYR A 104 1.34 -1.34 -4.33
C TYR A 104 0.05 -2.01 -4.82
N ARG A 105 -0.64 -1.43 -5.82
CA ARG A 105 -1.78 -2.09 -6.49
C ARG A 105 -1.37 -3.03 -7.62
N ALA A 106 -0.14 -2.89 -8.12
CA ALA A 106 0.35 -3.57 -9.31
C ALA A 106 1.62 -4.39 -9.08
N ASP A 107 2.32 -4.21 -7.97
CA ASP A 107 3.55 -4.94 -7.67
C ASP A 107 3.43 -5.70 -6.33
N PRO A 108 3.13 -7.01 -6.38
CA PRO A 108 3.07 -7.85 -5.18
C PRO A 108 4.42 -7.95 -4.45
N SER A 109 5.54 -7.66 -5.14
CA SER A 109 6.89 -7.76 -4.59
C SER A 109 7.26 -6.60 -3.66
N LEU A 110 6.43 -5.55 -3.63
CA LEU A 110 6.56 -4.46 -2.66
C LEU A 110 6.04 -4.84 -1.27
N TYR A 111 5.25 -5.92 -1.17
CA TYR A 111 4.80 -6.47 0.09
C TYR A 111 5.84 -7.47 0.64
N ASN A 112 6.72 -7.01 1.52
CA ASN A 112 7.87 -7.78 2.00
C ASN A 112 8.13 -7.51 3.48
N ILE A 113 7.48 -8.26 4.37
CA ILE A 113 7.67 -8.08 5.82
C ILE A 113 9.09 -8.45 6.26
N GLY A 114 9.73 -9.43 5.60
CA GLY A 114 11.11 -9.82 5.91
C GLY A 114 12.09 -8.67 5.68
N GLY A 115 11.90 -7.91 4.60
CA GLY A 115 12.66 -6.69 4.33
C GLY A 115 12.45 -5.60 5.38
N LEU A 116 11.21 -5.44 5.87
CA LEU A 116 10.89 -4.48 6.94
C LEU A 116 11.57 -4.89 8.25
N LEU A 117 11.46 -6.15 8.64
CA LEU A 117 12.11 -6.67 9.85
C LEU A 117 13.63 -6.53 9.79
N LYS A 118 14.25 -6.88 8.66
CA LYS A 118 15.70 -6.73 8.46
C LYS A 118 16.13 -5.27 8.55
N LYS A 119 15.34 -4.36 7.98
CA LYS A 119 15.57 -2.92 8.08
C LYS A 119 15.50 -2.44 9.54
N SER A 120 14.44 -2.79 10.28
CA SER A 120 14.29 -2.42 11.70
C SER A 120 15.40 -3.02 12.56
N LEU A 121 15.88 -4.24 12.23
CA LEU A 121 17.00 -4.85 12.94
C LEU A 121 18.33 -4.10 12.73
N THR A 122 18.56 -3.52 11.54
CA THR A 122 19.87 -3.02 11.10
C THR A 122 20.02 -1.50 11.10
N GLN A 123 18.95 -0.73 10.96
CA GLN A 123 19.05 0.73 10.76
C GLN A 123 19.40 1.53 12.02
N SER A 124 19.18 0.98 13.21
CA SER A 124 19.33 1.74 14.43
C SER A 124 20.64 1.48 15.14
N VAL A 125 21.71 2.13 14.69
CA VAL A 125 23.02 2.09 15.37
C VAL A 125 22.93 2.68 16.80
N ASN A 126 21.93 3.54 17.06
CA ASN A 126 21.79 4.28 18.32
C ASN A 126 20.61 3.86 19.21
N ASP A 127 19.66 3.04 18.73
CA ASP A 127 18.46 2.71 19.52
C ASP A 127 18.77 1.65 20.56
N LEU A 128 18.06 1.76 21.70
CA LEU A 128 18.13 0.78 22.75
C LEU A 128 17.67 -0.60 22.22
N PRO A 129 18.34 -1.70 22.62
CA PRO A 129 17.93 -3.05 22.22
C PRO A 129 16.44 -3.34 22.45
N GLU A 130 15.86 -2.80 23.51
CA GLU A 130 14.45 -2.99 23.86
C GLU A 130 13.49 -2.35 22.85
N GLU A 131 13.73 -1.10 22.44
CA GLU A 131 12.87 -0.39 21.46
C GLU A 131 12.85 -1.13 20.13
N ARG A 132 14.01 -1.63 19.70
CA ARG A 132 14.14 -2.43 18.48
C ARG A 132 13.36 -3.74 18.56
N LEU A 133 13.42 -4.41 19.71
CA LEU A 133 12.65 -5.63 19.94
C LEU A 133 11.15 -5.35 19.95
N GLN A 134 10.71 -4.25 20.56
CA GLN A 134 9.31 -3.83 20.52
C GLN A 134 8.84 -3.55 19.08
N GLU A 135 9.66 -2.87 18.27
CA GLU A 135 9.35 -2.62 16.86
C GLU A 135 9.21 -3.94 16.07
N LEU A 136 10.19 -4.85 16.21
CA LEU A 136 10.16 -6.16 15.56
C LEU A 136 8.92 -6.97 15.97
N ALA A 137 8.59 -6.99 17.26
CA ALA A 137 7.41 -7.66 17.78
C ALA A 137 6.12 -7.06 17.19
N GLY A 138 6.02 -5.72 17.14
CA GLY A 138 4.86 -5.02 16.57
C GLY A 138 4.68 -5.25 15.08
N ILE A 139 5.77 -5.38 14.31
CA ILE A 139 5.73 -5.75 12.89
C ILE A 139 5.24 -7.20 12.75
N MET A 140 5.82 -8.15 13.49
CA MET A 140 5.44 -9.57 13.43
C MET A 140 3.99 -9.83 13.86
N GLU A 141 3.50 -9.10 14.87
CA GLU A 141 2.10 -9.18 15.31
C GLU A 141 1.11 -8.81 14.20
N GLN A 142 1.50 -7.90 13.31
CA GLN A 142 0.66 -7.41 12.21
C GLN A 142 0.80 -8.21 10.91
N ALA A 143 1.60 -9.29 10.89
CA ALA A 143 1.94 -10.01 9.65
C ALA A 143 0.72 -10.56 8.89
N ASP A 144 -0.24 -11.16 9.59
CA ASP A 144 -1.46 -11.71 8.97
C ASP A 144 -2.32 -10.61 8.34
N ALA A 145 -2.55 -9.52 9.10
CA ALA A 145 -3.34 -8.38 8.62
C ALA A 145 -2.66 -7.69 7.43
N TYR A 146 -1.33 -7.58 7.46
CA TYR A 146 -0.53 -7.01 6.39
C TYR A 146 -0.69 -7.77 5.06
N TYR A 147 -0.51 -9.10 5.06
CA TYR A 147 -0.65 -9.89 3.83
C TYR A 147 -2.11 -10.06 3.39
N ALA A 148 -3.06 -10.07 4.33
CA ALA A 148 -4.47 -10.00 3.98
C ALA A 148 -4.82 -8.69 3.26
N ALA A 149 -4.25 -7.55 3.69
CA ALA A 149 -4.40 -6.27 3.00
C ALA A 149 -3.71 -6.30 1.63
N ALA A 150 -2.50 -6.84 1.55
CA ALA A 150 -1.76 -6.99 0.28
C ALA A 150 -2.61 -7.67 -0.79
N ARG A 151 -3.20 -8.83 -0.48
CA ARG A 151 -4.08 -9.57 -1.41
C ARG A 151 -5.27 -8.76 -1.89
N ARG A 152 -5.90 -7.98 -1.02
CA ARG A 152 -7.06 -7.13 -1.38
C ARG A 152 -6.67 -5.94 -2.26
N ASN A 153 -5.45 -5.44 -2.13
CA ASN A 153 -4.99 -4.23 -2.80
C ASN A 153 -4.53 -4.48 -4.24
N LEU A 154 -4.17 -5.71 -4.58
CA LEU A 154 -3.69 -6.09 -5.92
C LEU A 154 -4.87 -6.15 -6.90
N VAL A 155 -4.78 -5.43 -8.02
CA VAL A 155 -5.93 -5.29 -8.96
C VAL A 155 -5.71 -5.93 -10.32
N VAL A 156 -4.47 -6.10 -10.77
CA VAL A 156 -3.96 -6.97 -11.86
C VAL A 156 -2.50 -6.54 -11.99
N ALA A 157 -1.58 -7.49 -11.86
CA ALA A 157 -0.16 -7.23 -11.84
C ALA A 157 0.53 -7.99 -12.97
N ASP A 158 1.68 -7.50 -13.43
CA ASP A 158 2.56 -8.30 -14.29
C ASP A 158 2.89 -9.61 -13.58
N VAL A 159 2.64 -10.72 -14.27
CA VAL A 159 2.86 -12.09 -13.80
C VAL A 159 4.29 -12.28 -13.32
N SER A 160 5.27 -11.61 -13.94
CA SER A 160 6.68 -11.66 -13.55
C SER A 160 6.91 -11.17 -12.11
N LEU A 161 6.12 -10.20 -11.64
CA LEU A 161 6.25 -9.61 -10.31
C LEU A 161 5.77 -10.55 -9.20
N TYR A 162 4.83 -11.46 -9.48
CA TYR A 162 4.43 -12.48 -8.51
C TYR A 162 5.57 -13.45 -8.22
N ARG A 163 6.33 -13.85 -9.25
CA ARG A 163 7.53 -14.68 -9.06
C ARG A 163 8.59 -13.95 -8.23
N LEU A 164 8.82 -12.66 -8.51
CA LEU A 164 9.72 -11.83 -7.71
C LEU A 164 9.23 -11.69 -6.25
N ALA A 165 7.93 -11.56 -6.04
CA ALA A 165 7.34 -11.50 -4.71
C ALA A 165 7.61 -12.78 -3.90
N SER A 166 7.43 -13.95 -4.51
CA SER A 166 7.75 -15.24 -3.88
C SER A 166 9.23 -15.35 -3.51
N GLN A 167 10.13 -14.94 -4.42
CA GLN A 167 11.58 -14.93 -4.13
C GLN A 167 11.92 -14.03 -2.94
N LYS A 168 11.31 -12.83 -2.86
CA LYS A 168 11.52 -11.94 -1.71
C LYS A 168 10.98 -12.53 -0.41
N GLN A 169 9.84 -13.24 -0.43
CA GLN A 169 9.32 -13.91 0.77
C GLN A 169 10.23 -15.05 1.21
N TYR A 170 10.83 -15.78 0.27
CA TYR A 170 11.81 -16.82 0.57
C TYR A 170 13.03 -16.24 1.31
N LEU A 171 13.60 -15.13 0.83
CA LEU A 171 14.68 -14.42 1.54
C LEU A 171 14.23 -13.94 2.93
N GLY A 172 12.98 -13.51 3.07
CA GLY A 172 12.39 -13.17 4.36
C GLY A 172 12.31 -14.35 5.32
N LEU A 173 12.01 -15.56 4.82
CA LEU A 173 12.00 -16.79 5.61
C LEU A 173 13.41 -17.19 6.08
N GLU A 174 14.42 -17.08 5.22
CA GLU A 174 15.83 -17.33 5.59
C GLU A 174 16.26 -16.38 6.70
N PHE A 175 15.98 -15.08 6.54
CA PHE A 175 16.24 -14.07 7.57
C PHE A 175 15.59 -14.42 8.92
N LEU A 176 14.32 -14.84 8.94
CA LEU A 176 13.62 -15.19 10.17
C LEU A 176 14.21 -16.42 10.89
N ARG A 177 14.70 -17.40 10.12
CA ARG A 177 15.20 -18.68 10.65
C ARG A 177 16.64 -18.61 11.14
N GLU A 178 17.43 -17.75 10.51
CA GLU A 178 18.88 -17.70 10.73
C GLU A 178 19.25 -16.35 11.35
N GLU A 179 19.31 -15.29 10.55
CA GLU A 179 19.83 -13.98 10.95
C GLU A 179 19.12 -13.39 12.17
N LEU A 180 17.79 -13.44 12.22
CA LEU A 180 17.02 -12.91 13.34
C LEU A 180 17.21 -13.76 14.59
N GLN A 181 17.21 -15.09 14.45
CA GLN A 181 17.40 -16.00 15.59
C GLN A 181 18.79 -15.83 16.21
N ASP A 182 19.82 -15.66 15.38
CA ASP A 182 21.18 -15.40 15.84
C ASP A 182 21.30 -14.04 16.53
N SER A 183 20.64 -13.02 15.99
CA SER A 183 20.54 -11.72 16.64
C SER A 183 19.83 -11.80 18.00
N LEU A 184 18.75 -12.58 18.09
CA LEU A 184 18.03 -12.79 19.36
C LEU A 184 18.83 -13.56 20.41
N ARG A 185 19.86 -14.33 20.01
CA ARG A 185 20.75 -15.03 20.95
C ARG A 185 21.75 -14.10 21.63
N THR A 186 22.11 -12.99 20.98
CA THR A 186 23.07 -12.02 21.54
C THR A 186 22.43 -11.05 22.53
N PHE A 187 21.10 -10.89 22.48
CA PHE A 187 20.36 -10.09 23.45
C PHE A 187 20.13 -10.86 24.76
N ASP A 188 20.26 -10.13 25.88
CA ASP A 188 19.97 -10.64 27.22
C ASP A 188 18.46 -10.67 27.49
N LEU A 189 17.77 -11.62 26.86
CA LEU A 189 16.32 -11.79 26.98
C LEU A 189 15.97 -12.82 28.05
N SER A 190 14.96 -12.49 28.86
CA SER A 190 14.33 -13.45 29.77
C SER A 190 13.78 -14.67 29.01
N PRO A 191 13.67 -15.84 29.67
CA PRO A 191 13.10 -17.04 29.06
C PRO A 191 11.70 -16.82 28.46
N GLU A 192 10.87 -16.04 29.15
CA GLU A 192 9.49 -15.74 28.75
C GLU A 192 9.46 -14.91 27.46
N THR A 193 10.22 -13.82 27.40
CA THR A 193 10.32 -12.95 26.22
C THR A 193 10.88 -13.73 25.02
N ARG A 194 11.90 -14.57 25.25
CA ARG A 194 12.46 -15.43 24.21
C ARG A 194 11.43 -16.42 23.66
N GLN A 195 10.59 -17.00 24.52
CA GLN A 195 9.50 -17.88 24.09
C GLN A 195 8.44 -17.13 23.28
N GLN A 196 8.06 -15.92 23.70
CA GLN A 196 7.12 -15.08 22.95
C GLN A 196 7.63 -14.76 21.54
N PHE A 197 8.89 -14.34 21.43
CA PHE A 197 9.53 -14.09 20.13
C PHE A 197 9.55 -15.32 19.23
N ARG A 198 9.87 -16.50 19.76
CA ARG A 198 9.83 -17.75 18.99
C ARG A 198 8.43 -18.05 18.44
N GLN A 199 7.38 -17.78 19.22
CA GLN A 199 6.00 -17.95 18.77
C GLN A 199 5.64 -16.94 17.68
N GLN A 200 6.03 -15.67 17.84
CA GLN A 200 5.80 -14.62 16.84
C GLN A 200 6.54 -14.89 15.52
N ILE A 201 7.80 -15.32 15.58
CA ILE A 201 8.58 -15.73 14.40
C ILE A 201 7.86 -16.87 13.68
N ARG A 202 7.45 -17.92 14.41
CA ARG A 202 6.75 -19.05 13.80
C ARG A 202 5.43 -18.63 13.13
N ARG A 203 4.67 -17.72 13.74
CA ARG A 203 3.44 -17.18 13.13
C ARG A 203 3.76 -16.39 11.87
N THR A 204 4.74 -15.49 11.93
CA THR A 204 5.18 -14.68 10.78
C THR A 204 5.67 -15.55 9.63
N GLU A 205 6.39 -16.65 9.91
CA GLU A 205 6.77 -17.64 8.89
C GLU A 205 5.57 -18.25 8.18
N LEU A 206 4.46 -18.51 8.89
CA LEU A 206 3.24 -19.05 8.29
C LEU A 206 2.58 -17.99 7.38
N SER A 207 2.50 -16.73 7.82
CA SER A 207 1.96 -15.64 7.00
C SER A 207 2.77 -15.43 5.71
N LEU A 208 4.10 -15.50 5.80
CA LEU A 208 5.01 -15.44 4.65
C LEU A 208 4.78 -16.59 3.67
N LYS A 209 4.67 -17.83 4.17
CA LYS A 209 4.41 -19.02 3.34
C LYS A 209 3.05 -18.94 2.66
N ASP A 210 2.02 -18.48 3.38
CA ASP A 210 0.68 -18.30 2.83
C ASP A 210 0.68 -17.26 1.70
N TYR A 211 1.34 -16.11 1.89
CA TYR A 211 1.47 -15.12 0.83
C TYR A 211 2.32 -15.59 -0.35
N MET A 212 3.41 -16.32 -0.09
CA MET A 212 4.22 -16.95 -1.14
C MET A 212 3.39 -17.95 -1.96
N GLY A 213 2.60 -18.81 -1.31
CA GLY A 213 1.71 -19.76 -1.98
C GLY A 213 0.62 -19.07 -2.81
N PHE A 214 0.08 -17.95 -2.32
CA PHE A 214 -0.79 -17.09 -3.11
C PHE A 214 -0.08 -16.58 -4.38
N CYS A 215 1.12 -16.01 -4.26
CA CYS A 215 1.86 -15.49 -5.41
C CYS A 215 2.21 -16.58 -6.43
N GLU A 216 2.63 -17.77 -5.97
CA GLU A 216 2.94 -18.91 -6.83
C GLU A 216 1.69 -19.43 -7.55
N SER A 217 0.56 -19.52 -6.85
CA SER A 217 -0.71 -19.93 -7.46
C SER A 217 -1.13 -18.99 -8.59
N VAL A 218 -1.04 -17.67 -8.36
CA VAL A 218 -1.34 -16.67 -9.39
C VAL A 218 -0.38 -16.83 -10.57
N TYR A 219 0.93 -16.94 -10.31
CA TYR A 219 1.94 -17.12 -11.36
C TYR A 219 1.69 -18.35 -12.24
N LEU A 220 1.37 -19.50 -11.62
CA LEU A 220 1.11 -20.76 -12.33
C LEU A 220 -0.17 -20.69 -13.17
N ASN A 221 -1.26 -20.15 -12.61
CA ASN A 221 -2.53 -20.00 -13.31
C ASN A 221 -2.38 -19.17 -14.61
N PHE A 222 -1.58 -18.10 -14.56
CA PHE A 222 -1.31 -17.30 -15.75
C PHE A 222 -0.44 -18.03 -16.77
N ARG A 223 0.61 -18.73 -16.34
CA ARG A 223 1.48 -19.50 -17.24
C ARG A 223 0.72 -20.58 -18.00
N ASP A 224 -0.19 -21.26 -17.33
CA ASP A 224 -0.95 -22.35 -17.95
C ASP A 224 -2.01 -21.79 -18.93
N SER A 225 -2.53 -20.59 -18.68
CA SER A 225 -3.45 -19.90 -19.60
C SER A 225 -2.80 -19.42 -20.90
N THR A 226 -1.51 -19.05 -20.89
CA THR A 226 -0.78 -18.61 -22.10
C THR A 226 -0.27 -19.76 -22.95
N HIS A 227 -0.15 -20.96 -22.38
CA HIS A 227 0.14 -22.20 -23.13
C HIS A 227 -1.10 -22.83 -23.76
N TYR A 228 -2.31 -22.33 -23.49
CA TYR A 228 -3.53 -22.72 -24.19
C TYR A 228 -3.68 -21.92 -25.50
N GLN A 229 -2.77 -22.12 -26.46
CA GLN A 229 -3.10 -21.93 -27.87
C GLN A 229 -3.66 -23.25 -28.37
N PRO A 230 -4.98 -23.42 -28.54
CA PRO A 230 -5.49 -24.61 -29.18
C PRO A 230 -5.01 -24.60 -30.64
N GLU A 231 -4.08 -25.49 -30.97
CA GLU A 231 -3.68 -25.81 -32.35
C GLU A 231 -4.90 -26.16 -33.25
N ALA A 232 -6.09 -26.34 -32.65
CA ALA A 232 -7.36 -26.53 -33.33
C ALA A 232 -7.84 -25.34 -34.21
N GLN A 233 -7.25 -24.13 -34.11
CA GLN A 233 -7.58 -23.04 -35.06
C GLN A 233 -6.67 -22.98 -36.30
N ARG A 234 -5.62 -23.80 -36.40
CA ARG A 234 -4.78 -23.86 -37.62
C ARG A 234 -5.31 -24.82 -38.69
N LYS A 235 -6.28 -25.69 -38.38
CA LYS A 235 -6.84 -26.63 -39.37
C LYS A 235 -8.11 -26.16 -40.08
N THR A 236 -8.73 -25.04 -39.69
CA THR A 236 -9.98 -24.57 -40.34
C THR A 236 -9.77 -23.58 -41.49
N ILE A 237 -8.56 -23.03 -41.69
CA ILE A 237 -8.28 -22.12 -42.83
C ILE A 237 -7.72 -22.87 -44.05
N ALA A 238 -7.34 -24.15 -43.89
CA ALA A 238 -6.80 -24.95 -44.99
C ALA A 238 -7.86 -25.80 -45.75
N SER A 239 -9.13 -25.83 -45.32
CA SER A 239 -10.21 -26.55 -46.04
C SER A 239 -11.12 -25.64 -46.88
N ASP A 240 -11.00 -24.32 -46.77
CA ASP A 240 -11.85 -23.36 -47.49
C ASP A 240 -11.13 -22.76 -48.72
N LEU A 241 -10.02 -23.38 -49.15
CA LEU A 241 -9.26 -23.02 -50.36
C LEU A 241 -9.08 -24.22 -51.33
N GLN A 242 -10.03 -25.16 -51.32
CA GLN A 242 -10.22 -26.15 -52.39
C GLN A 242 -11.65 -26.05 -52.91
#